data_AF-A0A351A011-F1
#
_entry.id   AF-A0A351A011-F1
#
_cell.length_a   1.000
_cell.length_b   1.000
_cell.length_c   1.000
_cell.angle_alpha   90.00
_cell.angle_beta   90.00
_cell.angle_gamma   90.00
#
_symmetry.space_group_name_H-M   'P 1'
#
loop_
_entity.id
_entity.type
_entity.pdbx_description
1 polymer ?
#
loop_
_entity_poly.entity_id
_entity_poly.type
_entity_poly.pdbx_seq_one_letter_code
_entity_poly.pdbx_strand_id
1 'polypeptide(L)'
;MPATIKRGWWKFPLYRWLFWRRDRAAATAVTETATVAFNTEGIADGVFWFRMPSRATVTEFICDVTTAFNAGTTNVLTVEARGSSTTEFAAAGDIDESSETEQTLTNPAVIAQDLDIYIKYAQTGDAADAGEAEFSLTYTPYY
;
A
#
# COMPACT_ATOMS: atom_id res chain seq x y z
N MET A 1 -11.47 31.89 53.83
CA MET A 1 -12.59 31.37 53.00
C MET A 1 -12.19 31.53 51.54
N PRO A 2 -11.89 30.44 50.79
CA PRO A 2 -11.34 30.56 49.44
C PRO A 2 -12.46 30.84 48.41
N ALA A 3 -12.21 31.81 47.52
CA ALA A 3 -13.17 32.29 46.54
C ALA A 3 -13.45 31.26 45.43
N THR A 4 -14.74 31.06 45.15
CA THR A 4 -15.27 30.18 44.11
C THR A 4 -14.98 30.73 42.71
N ILE A 5 -14.15 30.04 41.92
CA ILE A 5 -13.92 30.38 40.50
C ILE A 5 -15.10 29.87 39.67
N LYS A 6 -15.90 30.80 39.12
CA LYS A 6 -17.03 30.48 38.23
C LYS A 6 -16.52 30.08 36.85
N ARG A 7 -16.93 28.87 36.40
CA ARG A 7 -16.70 28.36 35.04
C ARG A 7 -17.48 29.21 34.03
N GLY A 8 -16.81 30.17 33.41
CA GLY A 8 -17.33 30.96 32.29
C GLY A 8 -17.00 30.29 30.96
N TRP A 9 -18.01 29.69 30.34
CA TRP A 9 -17.99 29.27 28.95
C TRP A 9 -17.94 30.51 28.02
N TRP A 10 -17.06 30.42 27.01
CA TRP A 10 -16.98 31.21 25.77
C TRP A 10 -16.44 32.65 25.86
N LYS A 11 -15.23 32.86 25.30
CA LYS A 11 -14.86 33.95 24.35
C LYS A 11 -13.33 34.08 24.22
N PHE A 12 -12.73 33.31 23.32
CA PHE A 12 -11.43 33.65 22.72
C PHE A 12 -11.37 33.10 21.28
N PRO A 13 -11.51 33.94 20.23
CA PRO A 13 -11.46 33.49 18.84
C PRO A 13 -10.03 33.38 18.29
N LEU A 14 -8.99 33.34 19.14
CA LEU A 14 -7.59 33.47 18.71
C LEU A 14 -6.67 32.29 19.02
N TYR A 15 -7.18 31.18 19.57
CA TYR A 15 -6.39 29.97 19.83
C TYR A 15 -6.82 28.73 19.04
N ARG A 16 -7.65 28.88 18.00
CA ARG A 16 -7.94 27.80 17.04
C ARG A 16 -6.88 27.65 15.94
N TRP A 17 -6.00 28.64 15.79
CA TRP A 17 -4.97 28.69 14.75
C TRP A 17 -3.64 28.02 15.15
N LEU A 18 -3.38 27.88 16.46
CA LEU A 18 -2.12 27.30 16.95
C LEU A 18 -2.15 25.76 17.02
N PHE A 19 -3.34 25.15 17.02
CA PHE A 19 -3.51 23.69 16.99
C PHE A 19 -3.51 23.11 15.57
N TRP A 20 -3.46 23.94 14.52
CA TRP A 20 -3.41 23.48 13.13
C TRP A 20 -1.99 23.49 12.52
N ARG A 21 -1.01 24.11 13.20
CA ARG A 21 0.37 24.28 12.68
C ARG A 21 1.41 23.31 13.27
N ARG A 22 1.01 22.32 14.07
CA ARG A 22 1.91 21.22 14.49
C ARG A 22 1.86 19.99 13.58
N ASP A 23 0.91 19.96 12.64
CA ASP A 23 0.77 18.89 11.64
C ASP A 23 1.12 19.36 10.22
N ARG A 24 1.92 20.42 10.07
CA ARG A 24 2.81 20.52 8.89
C ARG A 24 4.03 19.65 9.17
N ALA A 25 3.79 18.35 9.41
CA ALA A 25 4.84 17.37 9.36
C ALA A 25 5.44 17.48 7.95
N ALA A 26 6.77 17.48 7.85
CA ALA A 26 7.42 17.22 6.58
C ALA A 26 6.74 16.00 5.93
N ALA A 27 6.58 16.00 4.61
CA ALA A 27 6.04 14.86 3.90
C ALA A 27 6.83 13.61 4.32
N THR A 28 6.26 12.85 5.25
CA THR A 28 6.94 11.74 5.92
C THR A 28 6.61 10.53 5.07
N ALA A 29 7.63 9.80 4.65
CA ALA A 29 7.44 8.58 3.90
C ALA A 29 6.53 7.64 4.71
N VAL A 30 5.48 7.17 4.06
CA VAL A 30 4.54 6.18 4.57
C VAL A 30 4.91 4.87 3.90
N THR A 31 5.09 3.83 4.71
CA THR A 31 5.31 2.46 4.23
C THR A 31 4.07 1.65 4.55
N GLU A 32 3.46 1.11 3.50
CA GLU A 32 2.36 0.16 3.61
C GLU A 32 2.92 -1.23 3.30
N THR A 33 2.50 -2.24 4.05
CA THR A 33 2.87 -3.64 3.84
C THR A 33 1.62 -4.51 3.67
N ALA A 34 1.71 -5.57 2.86
CA ALA A 34 0.67 -6.59 2.75
C ALA A 34 1.28 -7.95 2.49
N THR A 35 0.78 -8.95 3.22
CA THR A 35 1.12 -10.35 3.00
C THR A 35 -0.01 -11.02 2.24
N VAL A 36 0.33 -11.75 1.17
CA VAL A 36 -0.61 -12.57 0.41
C VAL A 36 -0.05 -13.97 0.23
N ALA A 37 -0.90 -14.96 0.39
CA ALA A 37 -0.64 -16.37 0.07
C ALA A 37 -1.45 -16.83 -1.14
N PHE A 38 -1.05 -17.94 -1.75
CA PHE A 38 -1.73 -18.56 -2.91
C PHE A 38 -3.23 -18.81 -2.68
N ASN A 39 -3.64 -19.03 -1.42
CA ASN A 39 -5.00 -19.35 -1.00
C ASN A 39 -5.73 -18.16 -0.33
N THR A 40 -5.19 -16.94 -0.44
CA THR A 40 -5.85 -15.75 0.11
C THR A 40 -7.22 -15.56 -0.53
N GLU A 41 -8.25 -15.32 0.27
CA GLU A 41 -9.63 -15.16 -0.21
C GLU A 41 -9.72 -14.00 -1.22
N GLY A 42 -10.23 -14.27 -2.42
CA GLY A 42 -10.39 -13.26 -3.48
C GLY A 42 -9.11 -12.91 -4.25
N ILE A 43 -7.97 -13.59 -4.01
CA ILE A 43 -6.69 -13.25 -4.66
C ILE A 43 -6.70 -13.39 -6.19
N ALA A 44 -7.57 -14.25 -6.73
CA ALA A 44 -7.75 -14.39 -8.17
C ALA A 44 -8.42 -13.16 -8.83
N ASP A 45 -9.28 -12.46 -8.09
CA ASP A 45 -10.00 -11.25 -8.55
C ASP A 45 -9.26 -9.95 -8.19
N GLY A 46 -8.32 -10.04 -7.25
CA GLY A 46 -7.52 -8.95 -6.71
C GLY A 46 -7.99 -8.56 -5.31
N VAL A 47 -7.09 -8.65 -4.34
CA VAL A 47 -7.31 -8.23 -2.95
C VAL A 47 -6.93 -6.76 -2.82
N PHE A 48 -7.85 -5.95 -2.28
CA PHE A 48 -7.58 -4.54 -1.99
C PHE A 48 -6.50 -4.42 -0.91
N TRP A 49 -5.47 -3.63 -1.19
CA TRP A 49 -4.38 -3.38 -0.25
C TRP A 49 -4.55 -2.01 0.44
N PHE A 50 -4.45 -0.93 -0.31
CA PHE A 50 -4.64 0.43 0.21
C PHE A 50 -5.00 1.41 -0.90
N ARG A 51 -5.45 2.60 -0.51
CA ARG A 51 -5.68 3.72 -1.44
C ARG A 51 -4.53 4.71 -1.37
N MET A 52 -3.86 4.90 -2.50
CA MET A 52 -2.77 5.86 -2.62
C MET A 52 -3.33 7.25 -2.97
N PRO A 53 -2.94 8.31 -2.22
CA PRO A 53 -3.39 9.66 -2.50
C PRO A 53 -2.76 10.22 -3.78
N SER A 54 -3.50 11.09 -4.47
CA SER A 54 -2.97 11.82 -5.62
C SER A 54 -1.68 12.58 -5.30
N ARG A 55 -0.79 12.67 -6.30
CA ARG A 55 0.51 13.34 -6.23
C ARG A 55 1.51 12.70 -5.24
N ALA A 56 1.22 11.51 -4.72
CA ALA A 56 2.20 10.72 -4.00
C ALA A 56 3.37 10.34 -4.92
N THR A 57 4.57 10.30 -4.34
CA THR A 57 5.78 9.81 -5.02
C THR A 57 6.19 8.49 -4.38
N VAL A 58 6.13 7.41 -5.15
CA VAL A 58 6.64 6.09 -4.73
C VAL A 58 8.16 6.16 -4.71
N THR A 59 8.75 5.80 -3.57
CA THR A 59 10.19 5.83 -3.33
C THR A 59 10.79 4.44 -3.42
N GLU A 60 10.05 3.43 -2.98
CA GLU A 60 10.49 2.05 -2.96
C GLU A 60 9.28 1.12 -3.09
N PHE A 61 9.44 0.05 -3.86
CA PHE A 61 8.48 -1.01 -4.00
C PHE A 61 9.22 -2.34 -4.02
N ILE A 62 8.92 -3.21 -3.05
CA ILE A 62 9.58 -4.49 -2.85
C ILE A 62 8.53 -5.58 -2.76
N CYS A 63 8.83 -6.72 -3.36
CA CYS A 63 8.15 -7.97 -3.15
C CYS A 63 9.16 -8.96 -2.55
N ASP A 64 8.88 -9.46 -1.35
CA ASP A 64 9.63 -10.54 -0.73
C ASP A 64 8.82 -11.82 -0.81
N VAL A 65 9.32 -12.80 -1.56
CA VAL A 65 8.70 -14.12 -1.64
C VAL A 65 9.20 -14.93 -0.45
N THR A 66 8.38 -15.07 0.59
CA THR A 66 8.75 -15.77 1.83
C THR A 66 8.61 -17.29 1.68
N THR A 67 7.77 -17.75 0.77
CA THR A 67 7.63 -19.16 0.40
C THR A 67 7.36 -19.24 -1.10
N ALA A 68 8.19 -20.00 -1.83
CA ALA A 68 8.06 -20.12 -3.27
C ALA A 68 6.67 -20.67 -3.68
N PHE A 69 6.08 -20.06 -4.70
CA PHE A 69 4.82 -20.52 -5.25
C PHE A 69 5.07 -21.75 -6.11
N ASN A 70 4.34 -22.82 -5.82
CA ASN A 70 4.63 -24.14 -6.36
C ASN A 70 3.55 -24.67 -7.31
N ALA A 71 2.81 -23.80 -8.01
CA ALA A 71 1.92 -24.28 -9.07
C ALA A 71 2.71 -25.05 -10.14
N GLY A 72 2.10 -26.10 -10.69
CA GLY A 72 2.77 -27.03 -11.60
C GLY A 72 3.23 -26.43 -12.93
N THR A 73 2.78 -25.22 -13.29
CA THR A 73 3.19 -24.53 -14.52
C THR A 73 3.62 -23.08 -14.28
N THR A 74 2.68 -22.13 -14.23
CA THR A 74 3.02 -20.70 -14.11
C THR A 74 2.36 -20.11 -12.88
N ASN A 75 3.15 -19.42 -12.09
CA ASN A 75 2.73 -18.56 -11.00
C ASN A 75 2.87 -17.12 -11.48
N VAL A 76 1.87 -16.28 -11.25
CA VAL A 76 1.90 -14.88 -11.67
C VAL A 76 1.29 -14.03 -10.56
N LEU A 77 2.14 -13.29 -9.86
CA LEU A 77 1.75 -12.21 -8.98
C LEU A 77 1.75 -10.90 -9.77
N THR A 78 0.66 -10.15 -9.68
CA THR A 78 0.56 -8.82 -10.24
C THR A 78 0.03 -7.85 -9.21
N VAL A 79 0.49 -6.61 -9.31
CA VAL A 79 -0.03 -5.50 -8.51
C VAL A 79 -0.62 -4.49 -9.47
N GLU A 80 -1.90 -4.20 -9.31
CA GLU A 80 -2.65 -3.31 -10.18
C GLU A 80 -3.15 -2.10 -9.40
N ALA A 81 -3.03 -0.94 -10.00
CA ALA A 81 -3.63 0.29 -9.52
C ALA A 81 -4.88 0.60 -10.34
N ARG A 82 -6.02 0.67 -9.66
CA ARG A 82 -7.32 0.94 -10.25
C ARG A 82 -7.74 2.39 -9.91
N GLY A 83 -7.92 3.21 -10.94
CA GLY A 83 -8.49 4.54 -10.83
C GLY A 83 -9.48 4.80 -11.97
N SER A 84 -9.35 5.93 -12.66
CA SER A 84 -10.04 6.17 -13.95
C SER A 84 -9.59 5.23 -15.07
N SER A 85 -8.37 4.69 -14.95
CA SER A 85 -7.81 3.63 -15.78
C SER A 85 -7.07 2.64 -14.89
N THR A 86 -6.97 1.39 -15.30
CA THR A 86 -6.13 0.39 -14.64
C THR A 86 -4.69 0.52 -15.14
N THR A 87 -3.73 0.52 -14.24
CA THR A 87 -2.29 0.54 -14.54
C THR A 87 -1.59 -0.53 -13.70
N GLU A 88 -0.73 -1.32 -14.32
CA GLU A 88 0.04 -2.35 -13.62
C GLU A 88 1.26 -1.70 -12.94
N PHE A 89 1.40 -1.93 -11.64
CA PHE A 89 2.55 -1.56 -10.83
C PHE A 89 3.62 -2.65 -10.85
N ALA A 90 3.17 -3.91 -10.88
CA ALA A 90 3.97 -5.09 -11.15
C ALA A 90 3.22 -5.94 -12.17
N ALA A 91 3.83 -6.14 -13.34
CA ALA A 91 3.31 -6.95 -14.41
C ALA A 91 3.77 -8.41 -14.29
N ALA A 92 3.19 -9.28 -15.13
CA ALA A 92 3.59 -10.69 -15.16
C ALA A 92 5.06 -10.83 -15.55
N GLY A 93 5.83 -11.52 -14.71
CA GLY A 93 7.28 -11.73 -14.90
C GLY A 93 8.18 -10.66 -14.28
N ASP A 94 7.61 -9.63 -13.65
CA ASP A 94 8.40 -8.68 -12.84
C ASP A 94 8.82 -9.27 -11.48
N ILE A 95 8.08 -10.27 -11.00
CA ILE A 95 8.34 -11.01 -9.77
C ILE A 95 8.74 -12.43 -10.17
N ASP A 96 9.81 -12.95 -9.58
CA ASP A 96 10.15 -14.38 -9.62
C ASP A 96 9.50 -15.07 -8.42
N GLU A 97 8.34 -15.69 -8.63
CA GLU A 97 7.62 -16.40 -7.57
C GLU A 97 8.22 -17.79 -7.25
N SER A 98 9.22 -18.23 -8.01
CA SER A 98 9.86 -19.54 -7.83
C SER A 98 11.03 -19.52 -6.83
N SER A 99 11.50 -18.33 -6.45
CA SER A 99 12.65 -18.13 -5.58
C SER A 99 12.26 -17.39 -4.32
N GLU A 100 12.66 -17.93 -3.16
CA GLU A 100 12.46 -17.30 -1.84
C GLU A 100 13.44 -16.14 -1.65
N THR A 101 13.15 -15.02 -2.31
CA THR A 101 14.05 -13.86 -2.39
C THR A 101 13.29 -12.55 -2.37
N GLU A 102 13.91 -11.57 -1.73
CA GLU A 102 13.52 -10.16 -1.80
C GLU A 102 13.86 -9.58 -3.18
N GLN A 103 12.88 -8.93 -3.80
CA GLN A 103 12.96 -8.39 -5.15
C GLN A 103 12.48 -6.94 -5.15
N THR A 104 13.37 -6.02 -5.51
CA THR A 104 13.00 -4.61 -5.72
C THR A 104 12.36 -4.45 -7.10
N LEU A 105 11.11 -3.99 -7.10
CA LEU A 105 10.33 -3.77 -8.31
C LEU A 105 10.57 -2.37 -8.88
N THR A 106 10.28 -2.20 -10.17
CA THR A 106 10.42 -0.89 -10.81
C THR A 106 9.35 0.05 -10.27
N ASN A 107 9.77 1.17 -9.68
CA ASN A 107 8.84 2.17 -9.16
C ASN A 107 7.99 2.78 -10.29
N PRO A 108 6.65 2.78 -10.17
CA PRO A 108 5.81 3.56 -11.07
C PRO A 108 6.05 5.05 -10.83
N ALA A 109 6.17 5.80 -11.93
CA ALA A 109 6.34 7.25 -11.88
C ALA A 109 5.15 7.95 -11.21
N VAL A 110 5.36 9.20 -10.81
CA VAL A 110 4.44 10.07 -10.02
C VAL A 110 2.95 9.82 -10.28
N ILE A 111 2.21 9.66 -9.18
CA ILE A 111 0.80 9.29 -9.19
C ILE A 111 -0.07 10.51 -9.45
N ALA A 112 -0.77 10.55 -10.58
CA ALA A 112 -1.50 11.75 -11.01
C ALA A 112 -2.87 11.93 -10.32
N GLN A 113 -3.45 10.86 -9.79
CA GLN A 113 -4.80 10.83 -9.21
C GLN A 113 -4.85 9.82 -8.06
N ASP A 114 -5.93 9.81 -7.28
CA ASP A 114 -6.11 8.74 -6.29
C ASP A 114 -6.23 7.38 -6.99
N LEU A 115 -5.51 6.39 -6.48
CA LEU A 115 -5.51 5.02 -7.01
C LEU A 115 -5.75 4.01 -5.89
N ASP A 116 -6.63 3.05 -6.14
CA ASP A 116 -6.82 1.90 -5.26
C ASP A 116 -5.89 0.78 -5.72
N ILE A 117 -5.02 0.30 -4.84
CA ILE A 117 -4.02 -0.74 -5.15
C ILE A 117 -4.59 -2.12 -4.80
N TYR A 118 -4.49 -3.05 -5.73
CA TYR A 118 -4.90 -4.44 -5.58
C TYR A 118 -3.73 -5.37 -5.89
N ILE A 119 -3.67 -6.48 -5.15
CA ILE A 119 -2.71 -7.55 -5.38
C ILE A 119 -3.48 -8.75 -5.91
N LYS A 120 -2.99 -9.34 -6.99
CA LYS A 120 -3.61 -10.48 -7.65
C LYS A 120 -2.61 -11.61 -7.82
N TYR A 121 -3.10 -12.82 -7.65
CA TYR A 121 -2.37 -14.04 -7.95
C TYR A 121 -3.17 -14.83 -8.99
N ALA A 122 -2.51 -15.19 -10.08
CA ALA A 122 -3.04 -16.07 -11.10
C ALA A 122 -2.05 -17.22 -11.33
N GLN A 123 -2.60 -18.39 -11.63
CA GLN A 123 -1.81 -19.55 -11.99
C GLN A 123 -2.40 -20.27 -13.20
N THR A 124 -1.58 -21.07 -13.85
CA THR A 124 -2.08 -22.08 -14.79
C THR A 124 -1.77 -23.47 -14.25
N GLY A 125 -2.40 -24.50 -14.81
CA GLY A 125 -2.13 -25.89 -14.44
C GLY A 125 -2.73 -26.29 -13.09
N ASP A 126 -2.02 -27.17 -12.39
CA ASP A 126 -2.42 -27.65 -11.07
C ASP A 126 -2.33 -26.52 -10.04
N ALA A 127 -3.26 -26.53 -9.09
CA ALA A 127 -3.28 -25.50 -8.05
C ALA A 127 -2.00 -25.56 -7.21
N ALA A 128 -1.44 -24.39 -6.88
CA ALA A 128 -0.41 -24.30 -5.87
C ALA A 128 -0.90 -24.90 -4.53
N ASP A 129 0.01 -25.59 -3.84
CA ASP A 129 -0.18 -26.12 -2.49
C ASP A 129 0.60 -25.29 -1.45
N ALA A 130 1.49 -24.40 -1.92
CA ALA A 130 2.30 -23.47 -1.13
C ALA A 130 2.59 -22.19 -1.94
N GLY A 131 2.89 -21.10 -1.22
CA GLY A 131 3.23 -19.81 -1.83
C GLY A 131 2.80 -18.66 -0.93
N GLU A 132 3.75 -17.82 -0.55
CA GLU A 132 3.52 -16.62 0.25
C GLU A 132 4.49 -15.52 -0.19
N ALA A 133 3.97 -14.29 -0.29
CA ALA A 133 4.75 -13.10 -0.58
C ALA A 133 4.31 -11.92 0.30
N GLU A 134 5.28 -11.13 0.73
CA GLU A 134 5.08 -9.84 1.38
C GLU A 134 5.42 -8.72 0.41
N PHE A 135 4.48 -7.80 0.24
CA PHE A 135 4.66 -6.58 -0.53
C PHE A 135 4.90 -5.43 0.44
N SER A 136 5.89 -4.60 0.14
CA SER A 136 6.12 -3.35 0.85
C SER A 136 6.25 -2.20 -0.15
N LEU A 137 5.48 -1.13 0.08
CA LEU A 137 5.49 0.05 -0.77
C LEU A 137 5.66 1.29 0.09
N THR A 138 6.77 1.99 -0.12
CA THR A 138 7.09 3.25 0.55
C THR A 138 6.81 4.41 -0.37
N TYR A 139 5.92 5.32 0.03
CA TYR A 139 5.58 6.52 -0.73
C TYR A 139 5.59 7.78 0.15
N THR A 140 5.90 8.91 -0.48
CA THR A 140 5.81 10.23 0.18
C THR A 140 4.56 10.96 -0.33
N PRO A 141 3.56 11.23 0.54
CA PRO A 141 2.36 11.95 0.14
C PRO A 141 2.66 13.44 -0.09
N TYR A 142 2.01 14.04 -1.09
CA TYR A 142 2.07 15.47 -1.32
C TYR A 142 0.94 16.19 -0.57
N TYR A 143 1.29 17.19 0.24
CA TYR A 143 0.34 18.03 0.97
C TYR A 143 0.05 19.36 0.26
#